data_AF-D9W768-F1
#
_entry.id   AF-D9W768-F1
#
_cell.length_a   1.000
_cell.length_b   1.000
_cell.length_c   1.000
_cell.angle_alpha   90.00
_cell.angle_beta   90.00
_cell.angle_gamma   90.00
#
_symmetry.space_group_name_H-M   'P 1'
#
loop_
_entity.id
_entity.type
_entity.pdbx_description
1 polymer ?
#
loop_
_entity_poly.entity_id
_entity_poly.type
_entity_poly.pdbx_seq_one_letter_code
_entity_poly.pdbx_strand_id
1 'polypeptide(L)'
;MWKPALVAAGVIPEPEKGERHEAAREHGMHALRHFYASVLLDAGENIKALSGYLGHTDPGFTLRTYTHLMPSSEGRTRKAVDRLYEGAESAPDGPQTAQGE
;
A
#
# COMPACT_ATOMS: atom_id res chain seq x y z
N MET A 1 20.22 -14.83 12.74
CA MET A 1 20.32 -13.72 13.71
C MET A 1 19.21 -13.77 14.76
N TRP A 2 17.93 -13.90 14.40
CA TRP A 2 16.79 -13.80 15.34
C TRP A 2 16.18 -15.15 15.77
N LYS A 3 16.48 -16.24 15.06
CA LYS A 3 16.02 -17.60 15.41
C LYS A 3 16.40 -18.04 16.83
N PRO A 4 17.63 -17.80 17.34
CA PRO A 4 17.93 -18.09 18.75
C PRO A 4 17.05 -17.30 19.74
N ALA A 5 16.72 -16.04 19.43
CA ALA A 5 15.82 -15.25 20.26
C ALA A 5 14.38 -15.78 20.23
N LEU A 6 13.91 -16.28 19.09
CA LEU A 6 12.59 -16.93 18.98
C LEU A 6 12.51 -18.23 19.78
N VAL A 7 13.60 -19.03 19.79
CA VAL A 7 13.70 -20.23 20.65
C VAL A 7 13.67 -19.84 22.12
N ALA A 8 14.47 -18.85 22.52
CA ALA A 8 14.50 -18.36 23.90
C ALA A 8 13.14 -17.80 24.37
N ALA A 9 12.36 -17.22 23.44
CA ALA A 9 11.01 -16.74 23.70
C ALA A 9 9.92 -17.84 23.64
N GLY A 10 10.29 -19.09 23.31
CA GLY A 10 9.35 -20.22 23.20
C GLY A 10 8.42 -20.16 21.99
N VAL A 11 8.74 -19.34 20.99
CA VAL A 11 7.92 -19.14 19.78
C VAL A 11 8.15 -20.26 18.75
N ILE A 12 9.37 -20.79 18.69
CA ILE A 12 9.72 -21.96 17.86
C ILE A 12 10.52 -22.97 18.69
N PRO A 13 10.47 -24.26 18.38
CA PRO A 13 11.23 -25.27 19.11
C PRO A 13 12.74 -25.10 18.92
N GLU A 14 13.49 -25.58 19.91
CA GLU A 14 14.94 -25.69 19.79
C GLU A 14 15.28 -26.82 18.79
N PRO A 15 16.15 -26.57 17.80
CA PRO A 15 16.50 -27.60 16.82
C PRO A 15 17.31 -28.72 17.47
N GLU A 16 17.17 -29.94 16.95
CA GLU A 16 18.03 -31.04 17.36
C GLU A 16 19.49 -30.79 16.98
N LYS A 17 20.41 -31.48 17.65
CA LYS A 17 21.85 -31.28 17.46
C LYS A 17 22.26 -31.62 16.01
N GLY A 18 22.69 -30.60 15.28
CA GLY A 18 23.13 -30.71 13.89
C GLY A 18 22.07 -30.30 12.87
N GLU A 19 20.85 -30.01 13.32
CA GLU A 19 19.77 -29.54 12.46
C GLU A 19 19.73 -28.01 12.34
N ARG A 20 19.00 -27.55 11.32
CA ARG A 20 18.71 -26.12 11.16
C ARG A 20 17.42 -25.80 11.90
N HIS A 21 17.38 -24.66 12.59
CA HIS A 21 16.14 -24.07 13.08
C HIS A 21 15.05 -24.06 12.01
N GLU A 22 13.81 -24.34 12.42
CA GLU A 22 12.63 -24.29 11.58
C GLU A 22 12.41 -22.93 10.90
N ALA A 23 11.59 -22.94 9.85
CA ALA A 23 11.25 -21.75 9.10
C ALA A 23 10.19 -20.91 9.85
N ALA A 24 10.64 -19.87 10.55
CA ALA A 24 9.75 -18.94 11.28
C ALA A 24 9.41 -17.69 10.44
N ARG A 25 8.71 -17.86 9.29
CA ARG A 25 8.43 -16.73 8.39
C ARG A 25 7.53 -15.66 9.04
N GLU A 26 6.56 -16.10 9.83
CA GLU A 26 5.57 -15.24 10.48
C GLU A 26 6.13 -14.49 11.70
N HIS A 27 7.12 -15.03 12.39
CA HIS A 27 7.73 -14.40 13.56
C HIS A 27 8.96 -13.55 13.19
N GLY A 28 8.80 -12.91 12.02
CA GLY A 28 9.77 -12.77 10.97
C GLY A 28 10.52 -11.46 10.82
N MET A 29 11.72 -11.45 10.23
CA MET A 29 12.08 -10.32 9.35
C MET A 29 11.07 -10.18 8.19
N HIS A 30 10.50 -11.31 7.76
CA HIS A 30 9.40 -11.33 6.81
C HIS A 30 8.12 -10.74 7.43
N ALA A 31 7.80 -11.15 8.66
CA ALA A 31 6.89 -10.47 9.62
C ALA A 31 6.93 -8.93 9.51
N LEU A 32 8.09 -8.39 9.84
CA LEU A 32 8.35 -6.95 9.86
C LEU A 32 8.22 -6.30 8.48
N ARG A 33 8.65 -6.99 7.41
CA ARG A 33 8.46 -6.50 6.04
C ARG A 33 6.98 -6.38 5.68
N HIS A 34 6.15 -7.34 6.07
CA HIS A 34 4.70 -7.29 5.88
C HIS A 34 4.07 -6.16 6.70
N PHE A 35 4.47 -6.00 7.96
CA PHE A 35 3.99 -4.91 8.81
C PHE A 35 4.30 -3.54 8.19
N TYR A 36 5.55 -3.33 7.76
CA TYR A 36 5.97 -2.08 7.12
C TYR A 36 5.16 -1.76 5.85
N ALA A 37 4.96 -2.76 4.99
CA ALA A 37 4.14 -2.60 3.79
C ALA A 37 2.68 -2.25 4.13
N SER A 38 2.11 -2.89 5.16
CA SER A 38 0.72 -2.68 5.59
C SER A 38 0.50 -1.25 6.07
N VAL A 39 1.38 -0.75 6.94
CA VAL A 39 1.30 0.62 7.47
C VAL A 39 1.39 1.66 6.35
N LEU A 40 2.31 1.49 5.40
CA LEU A 40 2.45 2.45 4.30
C LEU A 40 1.24 2.46 3.35
N LEU A 41 0.69 1.30 3.02
CA LEU A 41 -0.49 1.23 2.13
C LEU A 41 -1.75 1.76 2.81
N ASP A 42 -1.91 1.53 4.11
CA ASP A 42 -3.00 2.12 4.90
C ASP A 42 -2.90 3.66 4.92
N ALA A 43 -1.67 4.20 5.03
CA ALA A 43 -1.41 5.63 4.92
C ALA A 43 -1.61 6.19 3.49
N GLY A 44 -1.92 5.35 2.50
CA GLY A 44 -2.17 5.76 1.11
C GLY A 44 -0.91 5.91 0.25
N GLU A 45 0.21 5.31 0.65
CA GLU A 45 1.47 5.35 -0.10
C GLU A 45 1.32 4.71 -1.50
N ASN A 46 2.14 5.18 -2.44
CA ASN A 46 2.11 4.68 -3.80
C ASN A 46 2.73 3.26 -3.90
N ILE A 47 2.06 2.33 -4.58
CA ILE A 47 2.54 0.94 -4.72
C ILE A 47 3.91 0.84 -5.40
N LYS A 48 4.24 1.76 -6.32
CA LYS A 48 5.54 1.84 -6.98
C LYS A 48 6.62 2.33 -6.02
N ALA A 49 6.30 3.32 -5.18
CA ALA A 49 7.22 3.80 -4.15
C ALA A 49 7.51 2.70 -3.12
N LEU A 50 6.47 2.03 -2.63
CA LEU A 50 6.61 0.85 -1.75
C LEU A 50 7.48 -0.23 -2.40
N SER A 51 7.27 -0.52 -3.68
CA SER A 51 8.10 -1.47 -4.44
C SER A 51 9.59 -1.10 -4.37
N GLY A 52 9.91 0.19 -4.53
CA GLY A 52 11.27 0.71 -4.40
C GLY A 52 11.85 0.54 -2.99
N TYR A 53 11.09 0.89 -1.96
CA TYR A 53 11.52 0.73 -0.56
C TYR A 53 11.78 -0.73 -0.18
N LEU A 54 10.99 -1.63 -0.72
CA LEU A 54 11.14 -3.06 -0.53
C LEU A 54 12.27 -3.64 -1.40
N GLY A 55 12.80 -2.90 -2.37
CA GLY A 55 13.81 -3.39 -3.31
C GLY A 55 13.25 -4.42 -4.30
N HIS A 56 11.97 -4.35 -4.62
CA HIS A 56 11.37 -5.19 -5.65
C HIS A 56 11.60 -4.58 -7.04
N THR A 57 12.23 -5.35 -7.91
CA THR A 57 12.49 -4.98 -9.31
C THR A 57 11.21 -4.86 -10.14
N ASP A 58 10.19 -5.67 -9.84
CA ASP A 58 8.87 -5.64 -10.48
C ASP A 58 7.81 -5.07 -9.52
N PRO A 59 7.29 -3.86 -9.77
CA PRO A 59 6.14 -3.33 -9.02
C PRO A 59 4.89 -4.21 -9.11
N GLY A 60 4.72 -4.98 -10.18
CA GLY A 60 3.65 -5.96 -10.31
C GLY A 60 3.73 -7.06 -9.25
N PHE A 61 4.94 -7.47 -8.84
CA PHE A 61 5.12 -8.41 -7.73
C PHE A 61 4.64 -7.81 -6.41
N THR A 62 5.00 -6.55 -6.13
CA THR A 62 4.52 -5.81 -4.95
C THR A 62 3.01 -5.72 -4.95
N LEU A 63 2.41 -5.32 -6.08
CA LEU A 63 0.97 -5.19 -6.22
C LEU A 63 0.26 -6.51 -5.96
N ARG A 64 0.65 -7.61 -6.62
CA ARG A 64 0.06 -8.94 -6.40
C ARG A 64 0.13 -9.40 -4.94
N THR A 65 1.22 -9.05 -4.25
CA THR A 65 1.42 -9.45 -2.85
C THR A 65 0.55 -8.64 -1.89
N TYR A 66 0.40 -7.34 -2.10
CA TYR A 66 -0.16 -6.43 -1.10
C TYR A 66 -1.47 -5.74 -1.50
N THR A 67 -2.03 -6.02 -2.69
CA THR A 67 -3.28 -5.37 -3.16
C THR A 67 -4.44 -5.50 -2.18
N HIS A 68 -4.48 -6.57 -1.37
CA HIS A 68 -5.53 -6.82 -0.39
C HIS A 68 -5.51 -5.85 0.81
N LEU A 69 -4.41 -5.11 0.99
CA LEU A 69 -4.25 -4.11 2.05
C LEU A 69 -4.63 -2.69 1.58
N MET A 70 -4.84 -2.50 0.28
CA MET A 70 -5.13 -1.17 -0.25
C MET A 70 -6.58 -0.77 0.06
N PRO A 71 -6.82 0.40 0.69
CA PRO A 71 -8.17 0.88 0.92
C PRO A 71 -8.93 1.08 -0.40
N SER A 72 -10.23 0.80 -0.40
CA SER A 72 -11.09 1.12 -1.55
C SER A 72 -10.98 2.61 -1.88
N SER A 73 -10.83 2.92 -3.16
CA SER A 73 -10.69 4.29 -3.66
C SER A 73 -11.96 4.84 -4.29
N GLU A 74 -13.04 4.06 -4.42
CA GLU A 74 -14.22 4.41 -5.23
C GLU A 74 -14.78 5.81 -4.92
N GLY A 75 -15.02 6.11 -3.64
CA GLY A 75 -15.55 7.41 -3.23
C GLY A 75 -14.57 8.57 -3.45
N ARG A 76 -13.26 8.31 -3.32
CA ARG A 76 -12.20 9.31 -3.57
C ARG A 76 -12.05 9.58 -5.07
N THR A 77 -12.11 8.52 -5.87
CA THR A 77 -12.07 8.57 -7.34
C THR A 77 -13.25 9.34 -7.89
N ARG A 78 -14.48 9.05 -7.43
CA ARG A 78 -15.68 9.79 -7.85
C ARG A 78 -15.53 11.29 -7.57
N LYS A 79 -15.22 11.67 -6.33
CA LYS A 79 -15.02 13.08 -5.95
C LYS A 79 -13.93 13.78 -6.76
N ALA A 80 -12.86 13.06 -7.12
CA ALA A 80 -11.80 13.64 -7.94
C ALA A 80 -12.27 13.97 -9.36
N VAL A 81 -13.11 13.10 -9.94
CA VAL A 81 -13.72 13.33 -11.26
C VAL A 81 -14.76 14.45 -11.19
N ASP A 82 -15.63 14.44 -10.18
CA ASP A 82 -16.67 15.49 -10.01
C ASP A 82 -16.03 16.90 -9.97
N ARG A 83 -14.97 17.08 -9.17
CA ARG A 83 -14.22 18.34 -9.07
C ARG A 83 -13.62 18.82 -10.38
N LEU A 84 -13.23 17.90 -11.27
CA LEU A 84 -12.67 18.26 -12.58
C LEU A 84 -13.74 18.94 -13.45
N TYR A 85 -15.00 18.49 -13.36
CA TYR A 85 -16.11 19.04 -14.13
C TYR A 85 -16.75 20.27 -13.49
N GLU A 86 -16.80 20.37 -12.15
CA GLU A 86 -17.27 21.58 -11.45
C GLU A 86 -16.47 22.84 -11.81
N GLY A 87 -15.16 22.71 -12.07
CA GLY A 87 -14.32 23.82 -12.52
C GLY A 87 -14.54 24.24 -13.98
N ALA A 88 -15.22 23.43 -14.79
CA ALA A 88 -15.47 23.70 -16.21
C ALA A 88 -16.77 24.49 -16.46
N GLU A 89 -17.69 24.54 -15.49
CA GLU A 89 -19.04 25.14 -15.68
C GLU A 89 -19.14 26.63 -15.29
N SER A 90 -18.04 27.29 -14.89
CA SER A 90 -18.09 28.63 -14.28
C SER A 90 -17.64 29.81 -15.14
N ALA A 91 -17.75 29.73 -16.47
CA ALA A 91 -17.73 30.91 -17.33
C ALA A 91 -19.08 31.03 -18.05
N PRO A 92 -19.97 31.96 -17.66
CA PRO A 92 -21.13 32.29 -18.46
C PRO A 92 -20.64 33.06 -19.69
N ASP A 93 -20.11 32.37 -20.70
CA ASP A 93 -19.79 32.92 -22.03
C ASP A 93 -21.08 33.10 -22.86
N GLY A 94 -22.16 33.55 -22.21
CA GLY A 94 -23.39 33.94 -22.88
C GLY A 94 -23.23 35.36 -23.43
N PRO A 95 -23.35 35.60 -24.75
CA PRO A 95 -23.28 36.95 -25.29
C PRO A 95 -24.43 37.80 -24.74
N GLN A 96 -24.13 38.84 -23.97
CA GLN A 96 -25.09 39.80 -23.39
C GLN A 96 -25.61 40.82 -24.42
N THR A 97 -25.72 40.45 -25.70
CA THR A 97 -26.09 41.39 -26.78
C THR A 97 -27.48 41.07 -27.32
N ALA A 98 -28.52 41.57 -26.64
CA ALA A 98 -29.77 42.06 -27.24
C ALA A 98 -30.81 42.36 -26.13
N GLN A 99 -30.66 43.46 -25.41
CA GLN A 99 -31.81 44.17 -24.83
C GLN A 99 -31.60 45.67 -25.03
N GLY A 100 -32.47 46.28 -25.83
CA GLY A 100 -32.47 47.70 -26.15
C GLY A 100 -33.24 47.98 -27.44
N GLU A 101 -34.57 47.96 -27.33
CA GLU A 101 -35.48 48.67 -28.25
C GLU A 101 -35.52 50.17 -27.89
#